data_AF-A0A840QGS8-F1
#
_entry.id   AF-A0A840QGS8-F1
#
_cell.length_a   1.000
_cell.length_b   1.000
_cell.length_c   1.000
_cell.angle_alpha   90.00
_cell.angle_beta   90.00
_cell.angle_gamma   90.00
#
_symmetry.space_group_name_H-M   'P 1'
#
loop_
_entity.id
_entity.type
_entity.pdbx_description
1 polymer ?
#
loop_
_entity_poly.entity_id
_entity_poly.type
_entity_poly.pdbx_seq_one_letter_code
_entity_poly.pdbx_strand_id
1 'polypeptide(L)'
;MSFAFRESGETTLGIDPTGIPARIDTPDQMVSAMRLLQEDLTYEADRIQTGDVGTSRLGHLATEVETFAQALRRFGWLAARELP
;
A
#
# COMPACT_ATOMS: atom_id res chain seq x y z
N MET A 1 16.25 -31.06 -19.07
CA MET A 1 16.70 -29.94 -18.21
C MET A 1 15.48 -29.41 -17.49
N SER A 2 15.37 -29.67 -16.18
CA SER A 2 14.22 -29.27 -15.37
C SER A 2 14.58 -28.01 -14.61
N PHE A 3 13.80 -26.94 -14.77
CA PHE A 3 13.98 -25.70 -14.02
C PHE A 3 13.30 -25.84 -12.66
N ALA A 4 14.10 -25.88 -11.60
CA ALA A 4 13.60 -25.83 -10.24
C ALA A 4 13.14 -24.40 -9.93
N PHE A 5 11.84 -24.13 -10.06
CA PHE A 5 11.22 -23.00 -9.39
C PHE A 5 11.22 -23.29 -7.89
N ARG A 6 12.03 -22.54 -7.15
CA ARG A 6 12.06 -22.61 -5.69
C ARG A 6 10.77 -22.01 -5.15
N GLU A 7 9.84 -22.89 -4.82
CA GLU A 7 8.65 -22.60 -4.05
C GLU A 7 9.01 -22.26 -2.59
N SER A 8 8.29 -21.27 -2.06
CA SER A 8 7.96 -21.09 -0.64
C SER A 8 9.11 -20.87 0.36
N GLY A 9 9.57 -19.62 0.41
CA GLY A 9 9.89 -18.98 1.69
C GLY A 9 8.61 -18.36 2.23
N GLU A 10 7.79 -19.16 2.91
CA GLU A 10 6.68 -18.70 3.74
C GLU A 10 7.27 -17.87 4.90
N THR A 11 7.50 -16.58 4.64
CA THR A 11 7.62 -15.62 5.72
C THR A 11 6.19 -15.27 6.06
N THR A 12 5.72 -15.81 7.18
CA THR A 12 4.53 -15.34 7.90
C THR A 12 4.81 -13.89 8.34
N LEU A 13 4.87 -12.96 7.39
CA LEU A 13 4.57 -11.57 7.66
C LEU A 13 3.12 -11.61 8.10
N GLY A 14 2.84 -11.19 9.32
CA GLY A 14 1.49 -10.87 9.74
C GLY A 14 0.97 -9.81 8.79
N ILE A 15 0.38 -10.25 7.68
CA ILE A 15 -0.37 -9.41 6.78
C ILE A 15 -1.67 -9.22 7.52
N ASP A 16 -1.75 -8.14 8.28
CA ASP A 16 -3.02 -7.50 8.54
C ASP A 16 -3.64 -7.26 7.14
N PRO A 17 -4.69 -8.01 6.75
CA PRO A 17 -5.17 -8.06 5.37
C PRO A 17 -5.89 -6.77 4.94
N THR A 18 -5.80 -5.72 5.74
CA THR A 18 -6.57 -4.48 5.63
C THR A 18 -5.73 -3.26 5.27
N GLY A 19 -4.39 -3.37 5.20
CA GLY A 19 -3.52 -2.21 5.01
C GLY A 19 -2.91 -2.05 3.62
N ILE A 20 -2.45 -0.84 3.32
CA ILE A 20 -1.67 -0.53 2.11
C ILE A 20 -0.41 -1.42 2.04
N PRO A 21 -0.14 -2.09 0.91
CA PRO A 21 1.03 -2.96 0.79
C PRO A 21 2.32 -2.15 0.84
N ALA A 22 3.30 -2.63 1.60
CA ALA A 22 4.64 -2.04 1.69
C ALA A 22 5.42 -2.05 0.35
N ARG A 23 4.90 -2.73 -0.66
CA ARG A 23 5.54 -2.91 -1.96
C ARG A 23 4.50 -2.97 -3.08
N ILE A 24 4.76 -2.20 -4.13
CA ILE A 24 3.97 -2.16 -5.36
C ILE A 24 4.93 -2.57 -6.47
N ASP A 25 4.68 -3.74 -7.05
CA ASP A 25 5.51 -4.29 -8.12
C ASP A 25 4.79 -4.22 -9.48
N THR A 26 3.47 -3.92 -9.50
CA THR A 26 2.68 -3.78 -10.74
C THR A 26 1.77 -2.54 -10.74
N PRO A 27 1.38 -2.02 -11.93
CA PRO A 27 0.38 -0.96 -12.03
C PRO A 27 -0.98 -1.32 -11.40
N ASP A 28 -1.45 -2.56 -11.53
CA ASP A 28 -2.72 -2.99 -10.92
C ASP A 28 -2.68 -2.97 -9.39
N GLN A 29 -1.54 -3.35 -8.80
CA GLN A 29 -1.33 -3.22 -7.35
C GLN A 29 -1.34 -1.76 -6.92
N MET A 30 -0.77 -0.86 -7.73
CA MET A 30 -0.79 0.58 -7.48
C MET A 30 -2.23 1.12 -7.45
N VAL A 31 -3.05 0.76 -8.46
CA VAL A 31 -4.44 1.20 -8.56
C VAL A 31 -5.26 0.66 -7.38
N SER A 32 -5.05 -0.60 -7.01
CA SER A 32 -5.74 -1.23 -5.89
C SER A 32 -5.40 -0.55 -4.56
N ALA A 33 -4.11 -0.29 -4.29
CA ALA A 33 -3.66 0.42 -3.11
C ALA A 33 -4.17 1.87 -3.07
N MET A 34 -4.17 2.56 -4.21
CA MET A 34 -4.70 3.92 -4.31
C MET A 34 -6.21 3.98 -4.00
N ARG A 35 -6.98 2.97 -4.45
CA ARG A 35 -8.42 2.88 -4.16
C ARG A 35 -8.67 2.68 -2.66
N LEU A 36 -7.95 1.76 -2.02
CA LEU A 36 -8.06 1.54 -0.56
C LEU A 36 -7.77 2.84 0.21
N LEU A 37 -6.66 3.51 -0.12
CA LEU A 37 -6.28 4.77 0.51
C LEU A 37 -7.36 5.85 0.32
N GLN A 38 -7.95 5.93 -0.87
CA GLN A 38 -9.01 6.89 -1.18
C GLN A 38 -10.28 6.61 -0.36
N GLU A 39 -10.67 5.35 -0.22
CA GLU A 39 -11.83 4.93 0.58
C GLU A 39 -11.63 5.31 2.05
N ASP A 40 -10.46 5.02 2.61
CA ASP A 40 -10.13 5.36 4.01
C ASP A 40 -10.06 6.86 4.27
N LEU A 41 -9.45 7.62 3.36
CA LEU A 41 -9.41 9.09 3.42
C LEU A 41 -10.80 9.70 3.33
N THR A 42 -11.66 9.17 2.45
CA THR A 42 -13.03 9.65 2.29
C THR A 42 -13.84 9.37 3.54
N TYR A 43 -13.71 8.16 4.10
CA TYR A 43 -14.41 7.77 5.31
C TYR A 43 -13.93 8.57 6.55
N GLU A 44 -12.63 8.84 6.71
CA GLU A 44 -12.17 9.75 7.76
C GLU A 44 -12.62 11.20 7.55
N ALA A 45 -12.67 11.69 6.30
CA ALA A 45 -13.15 13.05 6.03
C ALA A 45 -14.62 13.23 6.45
N ASP A 46 -15.48 12.23 6.21
CA ASP A 46 -16.89 12.24 6.64
C ASP A 46 -17.02 12.26 8.18
N ARG A 47 -16.20 11.47 8.88
CA ARG A 47 -16.18 11.44 10.36
C ARG A 47 -15.70 12.75 10.97
N ILE A 48 -14.67 13.37 10.38
CA ILE A 48 -14.19 14.69 10.83
C ILE A 48 -15.30 15.74 10.70
N GLN A 49 -16.08 15.71 9.60
CA GLN A 49 -17.19 16.64 9.40
C GLN A 49 -18.29 16.49 10.47
N THR A 50 -18.49 15.27 10.98
CA THR A 50 -19.47 14.98 12.03
C THR A 50 -18.92 15.16 13.45
N GLY A 51 -17.65 15.58 13.59
CA GLY A 51 -16.98 15.84 14.86
C GLY A 51 -16.41 14.59 15.54
N ASP A 52 -16.46 13.44 14.87
CA ASP A 52 -15.93 12.17 15.36
C ASP A 52 -14.46 12.00 14.94
N VAL A 53 -13.55 12.66 15.67
CA VAL A 53 -12.11 12.68 15.34
C VAL A 53 -11.36 11.65 16.18
N GLY A 54 -10.97 10.54 15.55
CA GLY A 54 -10.12 9.51 16.15
C GLY A 54 -8.63 9.72 15.86
N THR A 55 -7.89 10.32 16.79
CA THR A 55 -6.44 10.62 16.60
C THR A 55 -5.59 9.39 16.29
N SER A 56 -5.90 8.24 16.89
CA SER A 56 -5.21 6.97 16.59
C SER A 56 -5.44 6.51 15.14
N ARG A 57 -6.65 6.68 14.61
CA ARG A 57 -6.99 6.30 13.23
C ARG A 57 -6.35 7.25 12.23
N LEU A 58 -6.32 8.55 12.53
CA LEU A 58 -5.57 9.53 11.73
C LEU A 58 -4.07 9.23 11.70
N GLY A 59 -3.48 8.84 12.84
CA GLY A 59 -2.08 8.42 12.90
C GLY A 59 -1.80 7.16 12.07
N HIS A 60 -2.72 6.19 12.09
CA HIS A 60 -2.64 5.00 11.23
C HIS A 60 -2.70 5.39 9.75
N LEU A 61 -3.70 6.18 9.36
CA LEU A 61 -3.89 6.63 7.98
C LEU A 61 -2.69 7.44 7.46
N ALA A 62 -2.08 8.28 8.30
CA ALA A 62 -0.84 8.97 7.96
C ALA A 62 0.30 7.98 7.64
N THR A 63 0.43 6.92 8.43
CA THR A 63 1.43 5.86 8.20
C THR A 63 1.17 5.11 6.89
N GLU A 64 -0.09 4.86 6.56
CA GLU A 64 -0.49 4.21 5.30
C GLU A 64 -0.21 5.08 4.07
N VAL A 65 -0.49 6.39 4.15
CA VAL A 65 -0.11 7.35 3.09
C VAL A 65 1.40 7.36 2.87
N GLU A 66 2.19 7.39 3.94
CA GLU A 66 3.66 7.38 3.85
C GLU A 66 4.17 6.08 3.21
N THR A 67 3.60 4.94 3.61
CA THR A 67 3.91 3.62 3.06
C THR A 67 3.59 3.56 1.57
N PHE A 68 2.41 4.04 1.16
CA PHE A 68 2.03 4.15 -0.25
C PHE A 68 3.02 5.01 -1.04
N ALA A 69 3.35 6.21 -0.52
CA ALA A 69 4.26 7.13 -1.18
C ALA A 69 5.69 6.56 -1.32
N GLN A 70 6.15 5.77 -0.35
CA GLN A 70 7.42 5.06 -0.46
C GLN A 70 7.38 3.96 -1.52
N ALA A 71 6.32 3.15 -1.53
CA ALA A 71 6.13 2.10 -2.53
C ALA A 71 6.05 2.68 -3.95
N LEU A 72 5.31 3.77 -4.13
CA LEU A 72 5.18 4.48 -5.42
C LEU A 72 6.52 5.05 -5.91
N ARG A 73 7.30 5.69 -5.04
CA ARG A 73 8.63 6.20 -5.40
C ARG A 73 9.55 5.09 -5.87
N ARG A 74 9.52 3.95 -5.19
CA ARG A 74 10.30 2.77 -5.56
C ARG A 74 9.87 2.23 -6.92
N PHE A 75 8.56 2.07 -7.14
CA PHE A 75 8.00 1.60 -8.41
C PHE A 75 8.42 2.52 -9.56
N GLY A 76 8.25 3.85 -9.39
CA GLY A 76 8.64 4.83 -10.40
C GLY A 76 10.15 4.80 -10.71
N TRP A 77 11.00 4.63 -9.69
CA TRP A 77 12.44 4.49 -9.89
C TRP A 77 12.81 3.22 -10.68
N LEU A 78 12.16 2.09 -10.41
CA LEU A 78 12.36 0.85 -11.18
C LEU A 78 11.89 1.03 -12.63
N ALA A 79 10.69 1.58 -12.84
CA ALA A 79 10.16 1.82 -14.18
C ALA A 79 11.08 2.74 -14.99
N ALA A 80 11.69 3.75 -14.37
CA ALA A 80 12.62 4.66 -15.04
C ALA A 80 13.96 3.99 -15.43
N ARG A 81 14.39 2.94 -14.72
CA ARG A 81 15.62 2.20 -15.03
C ARG A 81 15.47 1.19 -16.17
N GLU A 82 14.25 0.76 -16.45
CA GLU A 82 13.91 -0.18 -17.52
C GLU A 82 13.55 0.54 -18.84
N LEU A 83 13.62 1.87 -18.88
CA LEU A 83 13.44 2.65 -20.11
C LEU A 83 14.74 2.63 -20.93
N PRO A 84 14.70 2.27 -22.23
CA PRO A 84 15.85 2.19 -23.11
C PRO A 84 16.45 3.55 -23.49
#